data_AF-A0A9E1L808-F1
#
_entry.id   AF-A0A9E1L808-F1
#
_cell.length_a   1.000
_cell.length_b   1.000
_cell.length_c   1.000
_cell.angle_alpha   90.00
_cell.angle_beta   90.00
_cell.angle_gamma   90.00
#
_symmetry.space_group_name_H-M   'P 1'
#
loop_
_entity.id
_entity.type
_entity.pdbx_description
1 polymer ?
#
loop_
_entity_poly.entity_id
_entity_poly.type
_entity_poly.pdbx_seq_one_letter_code
_entity_poly.pdbx_strand_id
1 'polypeptide(L)'
;MIEQLTNGTSGRKPNGQFAKGNPGGPGNPYARHVARLRASLIEAVGDDGLKDIVQGMVTAAKGGDVAAAKLLLSYLLGKPVESVEPDYVEIHDKQLQSKERALDSDEKIAALFG
;
A
#
# COMPACT_ATOMS: atom_id res chain seq x y z
N MET A 1 -15.12 -22.99 -14.24
CA MET A 1 -15.90 -22.21 -15.23
C MET A 1 -16.02 -20.81 -14.65
N ILE A 2 -15.14 -19.89 -15.05
CA ILE A 2 -15.12 -18.52 -14.51
C ILE A 2 -16.06 -17.70 -15.38
N GLU A 3 -17.18 -17.28 -14.80
CA GLU A 3 -18.20 -16.47 -15.44
C GLU A 3 -17.59 -15.10 -15.79
N GLN A 4 -17.39 -14.85 -17.08
CA GLN A 4 -16.83 -13.59 -17.56
C GLN A 4 -17.90 -12.50 -17.48
N LEU A 5 -17.66 -11.50 -16.63
CA LEU A 5 -18.44 -10.27 -16.57
C LEU A 5 -18.43 -9.59 -17.96
N THR A 6 -19.59 -9.53 -18.61
CA THR A 6 -19.77 -8.98 -19.95
C THR A 6 -19.71 -7.45 -19.94
N ASN A 7 -18.51 -6.88 -19.84
CA ASN A 7 -18.30 -5.45 -20.13
C ASN A 7 -18.20 -5.22 -21.65
N GLY A 8 -19.32 -5.43 -22.35
CA GLY A 8 -19.48 -5.02 -23.74
C GLY A 8 -19.80 -3.53 -23.84
N THR A 9 -19.13 -2.82 -24.77
CA THR A 9 -19.32 -1.43 -25.26
C THR A 9 -18.44 -0.29 -24.72
N SER A 10 -17.65 -0.46 -23.65
CA SER A 10 -16.88 0.67 -23.04
C SER A 10 -15.48 0.95 -23.64
N GLY A 11 -15.20 0.46 -24.85
CA GLY A 11 -13.87 0.59 -25.48
C GLY A 11 -12.76 -0.15 -24.73
N ARG A 12 -13.09 -1.13 -23.87
CA ARG A 12 -12.13 -1.97 -23.14
C ARG A 12 -12.12 -3.40 -23.68
N LYS A 13 -10.99 -4.08 -23.55
CA LYS A 13 -10.81 -5.50 -23.85
C LYS A 13 -11.46 -6.37 -22.75
N PRO A 14 -11.75 -7.65 -23.02
CA PRO A 14 -12.28 -8.58 -22.02
C PRO A 14 -11.41 -8.76 -20.75
N ASN A 15 -10.12 -8.43 -20.84
CA ASN A 15 -9.18 -8.42 -19.71
C ASN A 15 -9.13 -7.08 -18.94
N GLY A 16 -10.08 -6.16 -19.19
CA GLY A 16 -10.19 -4.86 -18.51
C GLY A 16 -9.27 -3.75 -19.02
N GLN A 17 -8.34 -4.06 -19.93
CA GLN A 17 -7.43 -3.08 -20.53
C GLN A 17 -8.16 -2.18 -21.52
N PHE A 18 -7.62 -0.98 -21.77
CA PHE A 18 -8.09 -0.13 -22.86
C PHE A 18 -7.85 -0.81 -24.22
N ALA A 19 -8.86 -0.83 -25.08
CA ALA A 19 -8.72 -1.30 -26.46
C ALA A 19 -8.02 -0.23 -27.31
N LYS A 20 -7.42 -0.64 -28.43
CA LYS A 20 -6.81 0.28 -29.39
C LYS A 20 -7.89 1.25 -29.90
N GLY A 21 -7.60 2.55 -29.86
CA GLY A 21 -8.57 3.60 -30.23
C GLY A 21 -9.51 4.04 -29.10
N ASN A 22 -9.34 3.54 -27.86
CA ASN A 22 -10.06 4.10 -26.72
C ASN A 22 -9.53 5.52 -26.42
N PRO A 23 -10.37 6.57 -26.46
CA PRO A 23 -9.95 7.94 -26.18
C PRO A 23 -9.57 8.20 -24.71
N GLY A 24 -9.80 7.23 -23.83
CA GLY A 24 -9.71 7.38 -22.39
C GLY A 24 -10.92 8.14 -21.83
N GLY A 25 -10.83 8.51 -20.55
CA GLY A 25 -11.76 9.45 -19.95
C GLY A 25 -11.32 10.91 -20.20
N PRO A 26 -12.21 11.90 -20.01
CA PRO A 26 -11.92 13.33 -20.24
C PRO A 26 -10.83 13.95 -19.34
N GLY A 27 -10.20 13.15 -18.46
CA GLY A 27 -9.27 13.62 -17.44
C GLY A 27 -9.97 14.35 -16.30
N ASN A 28 -9.20 14.75 -15.28
CA ASN A 28 -9.72 15.60 -14.21
C ASN A 28 -9.73 17.06 -14.71
N PRO A 29 -10.90 17.75 -14.78
CA PRO A 29 -10.98 19.14 -15.24
C PRO A 29 -10.17 20.11 -14.37
N TYR A 30 -9.93 19.75 -13.10
CA TYR A 30 -9.15 20.55 -12.15
C TYR A 30 -7.69 20.12 -12.05
N ALA A 31 -7.21 19.21 -12.90
CA ALA A 31 -5.84 18.66 -12.81
C ALA A 31 -4.77 19.78 -12.73
N ARG A 32 -4.91 20.81 -13.58
CA ARG A 32 -3.99 21.95 -13.58
C ARG A 32 -4.08 22.78 -12.31
N HIS A 33 -5.29 22.98 -11.78
CA HIS A 33 -5.49 23.76 -10.56
C HIS A 33 -4.92 23.03 -9.34
N VAL A 34 -5.19 21.73 -9.21
CA VAL A 34 -4.64 20.89 -8.14
C VAL A 34 -3.12 20.82 -8.22
N ALA A 35 -2.54 20.73 -9.42
CA ALA A 35 -1.09 20.74 -9.59
C ALA A 35 -0.45 22.04 -9.05
N ARG A 36 -1.09 23.20 -9.31
CA ARG A 36 -0.62 24.48 -8.76
C ARG A 36 -0.71 24.52 -7.24
N LEU A 37 -1.83 24.11 -6.66
CA LEU A 37 -2.00 24.06 -5.20
C LEU A 37 -0.96 23.15 -4.53
N ARG A 38 -0.67 21.99 -5.14
CA ARG A 38 0.37 21.08 -4.65
C ARG A 38 1.75 21.72 -4.72
N ALA A 39 2.08 22.39 -5.82
CA ALA A 39 3.36 23.08 -5.95
C ALA A 39 3.52 24.17 -4.88
N SER A 40 2.51 25.02 -4.69
CA SER A 40 2.53 26.06 -3.65
C SER A 40 2.60 25.49 -2.24
N LEU A 41 1.94 24.35 -1.97
CA LEU A 41 2.04 23.68 -0.68
C LEU A 41 3.46 23.15 -0.43
N ILE A 42 4.07 22.51 -1.42
CA ILE A 42 5.45 22.01 -1.31
C ILE A 42 6.42 23.16 -1.07
N GLU A 43 6.28 24.26 -1.81
CA GLU A 43 7.08 25.47 -1.64
C GLU A 43 6.92 26.08 -0.24
N ALA A 44 5.68 26.18 0.25
CA ALA A 44 5.39 26.74 1.57
C ALA A 44 5.94 25.88 2.72
N VAL A 45 5.95 24.55 2.56
CA VAL A 45 6.55 23.64 3.53
C VAL A 45 8.08 23.73 3.47
N GLY A 46 8.67 23.85 2.28
CA GLY A 46 10.12 23.87 2.11
C GLY A 46 10.80 22.55 2.50
N ASP A 47 12.12 22.53 2.45
CA ASP A 47 12.90 21.30 2.58
C ASP A 47 12.85 20.70 4.00
N ASP A 48 12.89 21.55 5.02
CA ASP A 48 12.86 21.12 6.43
C ASP A 48 11.46 21.12 7.05
N GLY A 49 10.48 21.81 6.45
CA GLY A 49 9.19 22.02 7.11
C GLY A 49 8.38 20.75 7.29
N LEU A 50 8.60 19.71 6.46
CA LEU A 50 7.94 18.42 6.69
C LEU A 50 8.37 17.81 8.03
N LYS A 51 9.66 17.91 8.37
CA LYS A 51 10.18 17.43 9.65
C LYS A 51 9.57 18.18 10.82
N ASP A 52 9.46 19.51 10.70
CA ASP A 52 8.88 20.36 11.74
C ASP A 52 7.38 20.07 11.95
N ILE A 53 6.63 19.89 10.86
CA ILE A 53 5.21 19.48 10.92
C ILE A 53 5.07 18.13 11.61
N VAL A 54 5.90 17.14 11.25
CA VAL A 54 5.88 15.81 11.87
C VAL A 54 6.24 15.91 13.36
N GLN A 55 7.21 16.73 13.74
CA GLN A 55 7.59 16.94 15.14
C GLN A 55 6.43 17.58 15.95
N GLY A 56 5.72 18.53 15.34
CA GLY A 56 4.49 19.09 15.89
C GLY A 56 3.41 18.03 16.09
N MET A 57 3.17 17.18 15.08
CA MET A 57 2.21 16.07 15.17
C MET A 57 2.58 15.05 16.24
N VAL A 58 3.88 14.72 16.39
CA VAL A 58 4.36 13.83 17.46
C VAL A 58 4.09 14.43 18.83
N THR A 59 4.31 15.74 18.98
CA THR A 59 4.06 16.46 20.24
C THR A 59 2.56 16.46 20.56
N ALA A 60 1.70 16.75 19.59
CA ALA A 60 0.25 16.71 19.73
C ALA A 60 -0.26 15.30 20.08
N ALA A 61 0.23 14.27 19.38
CA ALA A 61 -0.14 12.88 19.63
C ALA A 61 0.25 12.42 21.05
N LYS A 62 1.46 12.79 21.52
CA LYS A 62 1.89 12.53 22.90
C LYS A 62 1.04 13.29 23.93
N GLY A 63 0.52 14.45 23.55
CA GLY A 63 -0.42 15.24 24.35
C GLY A 63 -1.86 14.71 24.35
N GLY A 64 -2.17 13.63 23.61
CA GLY A 64 -3.49 13.01 23.57
C GLY A 64 -4.33 13.35 22.34
N ASP A 65 -3.78 14.04 21.33
CA ASP A 65 -4.47 14.24 20.06
C ASP A 65 -4.57 12.91 19.28
N VAL A 66 -5.77 12.32 19.33
CA VAL A 66 -6.09 11.04 18.69
C VAL A 66 -6.00 11.13 17.16
N ALA A 67 -6.28 12.29 16.56
CA ALA A 67 -6.22 12.45 15.11
C ALA A 67 -4.75 12.47 14.63
N ALA A 68 -3.89 13.21 15.33
CA ALA A 68 -2.45 13.19 15.09
C ALA A 68 -1.87 11.78 15.28
N ALA A 69 -2.24 11.10 16.38
CA ALA A 69 -1.81 9.73 16.65
C ALA A 69 -2.26 8.76 15.54
N LYS A 70 -3.51 8.86 15.08
CA LYS A 70 -4.05 8.01 14.00
C LYS A 70 -3.28 8.20 12.70
N LEU A 71 -2.99 9.45 12.31
CA LEU A 71 -2.21 9.73 11.10
C LEU A 71 -0.79 9.14 11.23
N LEU A 72 -0.09 9.39 12.34
CA LEU A 72 1.26 8.85 12.56
C LEU A 72 1.28 7.33 12.53
N LEU A 73 0.38 6.67 13.28
CA LEU A 73 0.33 5.21 13.35
C LEU A 73 -0.05 4.58 12.00
N SER A 74 -0.98 5.18 11.25
CA SER A 74 -1.40 4.66 9.94
C SER A 74 -0.28 4.69 8.90
N TYR A 75 0.64 5.65 8.99
CA TYR A 75 1.79 5.76 8.07
C TYR A 75 3.03 5.02 8.57
N LEU A 76 3.22 4.87 9.90
CA LEU A 76 4.38 4.16 10.47
C LEU A 76 4.18 2.65 10.55
N LEU A 77 3.01 2.21 11.01
CA LEU A 77 2.70 0.80 11.26
C LEU A 77 1.72 0.23 10.23
N GLY A 78 1.15 1.08 9.36
CA GLY A 78 0.08 0.71 8.45
C GLY A 78 -1.29 0.70 9.13
N LYS A 79 -2.33 0.32 8.36
CA LYS A 79 -3.63 0.03 8.97
C LYS A 79 -3.52 -1.29 9.73
N PRO A 80 -4.09 -1.39 10.94
CA PRO A 80 -4.26 -2.68 11.59
C PRO A 80 -4.87 -3.65 10.59
N VAL A 81 -4.22 -4.80 10.41
CA VAL A 81 -4.75 -5.87 9.56
C VAL A 81 -6.14 -6.21 10.09
N GLU A 82 -7.12 -6.39 9.22
CA GLU A 82 -8.40 -6.94 9.65
C GLU A 82 -8.12 -8.20 10.45
N SER A 83 -8.81 -8.35 11.60
CA SER A 83 -8.64 -9.52 12.46
C SER A 83 -8.90 -10.76 11.62
N VAL A 84 -7.83 -11.42 11.21
CA VAL A 84 -7.89 -12.74 10.63
C VAL A 84 -8.45 -13.64 11.73
N GLU A 85 -9.43 -14.49 11.41
CA GLU A 85 -9.88 -15.54 12.33
C GLU A 85 -8.63 -16.24 12.89
N PRO A 86 -8.44 -16.31 14.22
CA PRO A 86 -7.17 -16.70 14.84
C PRO A 86 -6.66 -18.06 14.36
N ASP A 87 -7.58 -18.94 13.93
CA ASP A 87 -7.29 -20.26 13.37
C ASP A 87 -6.48 -20.20 12.06
N TYR A 88 -6.56 -19.13 11.27
CA TYR A 88 -5.76 -18.98 10.03
C TYR A 88 -4.35 -18.42 10.28
N VAL A 89 -4.14 -17.67 11.37
CA VAL A 89 -2.83 -17.10 11.73
C VAL A 89 -1.84 -18.23 12.09
N GLU A 90 -2.31 -19.22 12.84
CA GLU A 90 -1.49 -20.39 13.19
C GLU A 90 -1.03 -21.20 11.97
N ILE A 91 -1.85 -21.27 10.92
CA ILE A 91 -1.52 -22.03 9.71
C ILE A 91 -0.43 -21.30 8.92
N HIS A 92 -0.48 -19.96 8.84
CA HIS A 92 0.51 -19.16 8.14
C HIS A 92 1.89 -19.23 8.82
N ASP A 93 1.93 -19.13 10.14
CA ASP A 93 3.17 -19.21 10.92
C ASP A 93 3.82 -20.61 10.80
N LYS A 94 3.01 -21.68 10.85
CA LYS A 94 3.49 -23.06 10.63
C LYS A 94 4.06 -23.24 9.23
N GLN A 95 3.47 -22.61 8.21
CA GLN A 95 3.96 -22.68 6.83
C GLN A 95 5.28 -21.91 6.63
N LEU A 96 5.43 -20.72 7.21
CA LEU A 96 6.69 -19.96 7.18
C LEU A 96 7.82 -20.74 7.87
N GLN A 97 7.57 -21.25 9.07
CA GLN A 97 8.56 -22.06 9.79
C GLN A 97 8.91 -23.36 9.06
N SER A 98 7.96 -23.98 8.36
CA SER A 98 8.23 -25.19 7.56
C SER A 98 9.13 -24.89 6.35
N LYS A 99 8.96 -23.73 5.71
CA LYS A 99 9.79 -23.30 4.57
C LYS A 99 11.19 -22.92 5.01
N GLU A 100 11.33 -22.20 6.12
CA GLU A 100 12.66 -21.85 6.67
C GLU A 100 13.46 -23.08 7.07
N ARG A 101 12.81 -24.08 7.70
CA ARG A 101 13.48 -25.36 8.04
C ARG A 101 13.84 -26.18 6.80
N ALA A 102 13.01 -26.16 5.76
CA ALA A 102 13.28 -26.88 4.51
C ALA A 102 14.51 -26.30 3.78
N LEU A 103 14.67 -24.96 3.78
CA LEU A 103 15.85 -24.31 3.20
C LEU A 103 17.13 -24.65 3.99
N ASP A 104 17.06 -24.65 5.32
CA ASP A 104 18.20 -25.03 6.18
C ASP A 104 18.59 -26.51 6.01
N SER A 105 17.62 -27.40 5.77
CA SER A 105 17.91 -28.81 5.44
C SER A 105 18.52 -28.98 4.06
N ASP A 106 18.06 -28.22 3.06
CA ASP A 106 18.59 -28.30 1.69
C ASP A 106 20.03 -27.77 1.62
N GLU A 107 20.35 -26.69 2.34
CA GLU A 107 21.73 -26.18 2.47
C GLU A 107 22.65 -27.19 3.19
N LYS A 108 22.17 -27.82 4.27
CA LYS A 108 22.93 -28.86 4.99
C LYS A 108 23.15 -30.11 4.15
N ILE A 109 22.18 -30.51 3.33
CA ILE A 109 22.30 -31.63 2.39
C ILE A 109 23.32 -31.29 1.31
N ALA A 110 23.27 -30.09 0.73
CA ALA A 110 24.24 -29.64 -0.26
C ALA A 110 25.68 -29.61 0.28
N ALA A 111 25.86 -29.21 1.55
CA ALA A 111 27.15 -29.21 2.23
C ALA A 111 27.69 -30.61 2.61
N LEU A 112 26.83 -31.64 2.65
CA LEU A 112 27.22 -33.01 2.98
C LEU A 112 27.69 -33.81 1.74
N PHE A 113 27.27 -33.39 0.55
CA PHE A 113 27.53 -34.06 -0.73
C PHE A 113 28.42 -33.25 -1.70
N GLY A 114 29.00 -32.13 -1.25
CA GLY A 114 30.05 -31.36 -1.92
C GLY A 114 31.41 -31.57 -1.26
#